data_AF-U3U2U8-F1
#
_entry.id   AF-U3U2U8-F1
#
_cell.length_a   1.000
_cell.length_b   1.000
_cell.length_c   1.000
_cell.angle_alpha   90.00
_cell.angle_beta   90.00
_cell.angle_gamma   90.00
#
_symmetry.space_group_name_H-M   'P 1'
#
loop_
_entity.id
_entity.type
_entity.pdbx_description
1 polymer ?
#
loop_
_entity_poly.entity_id
_entity_poly.type
_entity_poly.pdbx_seq_one_letter_code
_entity_poly.pdbx_strand_id
1 'polypeptide(L)' 'MDDKAAIIEQWIAEERIAGVQPQHLFFLLWATTQHYADFASQVEAITGQTLNDAEFFAQTLDNVQRMIIEGIRVR' A
#
# COMPACT_ATOMS: atom_id res chain seq x y z
N MET A 1 -6.47 9.20 -14.21
CA MET A 1 -6.78 8.14 -13.22
C MET A 1 -7.47 6.98 -13.90
N ASP A 2 -8.34 7.29 -14.85
CA ASP A 2 -9.12 6.32 -15.64
C ASP A 2 -8.25 5.24 -16.29
N ASP A 3 -7.13 5.60 -16.94
CA ASP A 3 -6.21 4.61 -17.53
C ASP A 3 -5.63 3.61 -16.50
N LYS A 4 -5.34 4.07 -15.28
CA LYS A 4 -4.82 3.21 -14.21
C LYS A 4 -5.91 2.33 -13.61
N ALA A 5 -7.13 2.85 -13.51
CA ALA A 5 -8.28 2.07 -13.06
C ALA A 5 -8.60 0.94 -14.04
N ALA A 6 -8.55 1.22 -15.35
CA ALA A 6 -8.77 0.23 -16.40
C ALA A 6 -7.78 -0.96 -16.32
N ILE A 7 -6.52 -0.71 -15.95
CA ILE A 7 -5.53 -1.80 -15.74
C ILE A 7 -5.94 -2.72 -14.58
N ILE A 8 -6.41 -2.15 -13.47
CA ILE A 8 -6.87 -2.93 -12.32
C ILE A 8 -8.13 -3.73 -12.67
N GLU A 9 -9.07 -3.11 -13.37
CA GLU A 9 -10.28 -3.78 -13.86
C GLU A 9 -9.94 -4.96 -14.79
N GLN A 10 -8.95 -4.77 -15.68
CA GLN A 10 -8.44 -5.84 -16.52
C GLN A 10 -7.85 -6.98 -15.70
N TRP A 11 -7.03 -6.71 -14.68
CA TRP A 11 -6.47 -7.78 -13.83
C TRP A 11 -7.53 -8.52 -13.02
N ILE A 12 -8.61 -7.84 -12.63
CA ILE A 12 -9.77 -8.47 -11.99
C ILE A 12 -10.49 -9.39 -12.99
N ALA A 13 -10.73 -8.91 -14.22
CA ALA A 13 -11.36 -9.70 -15.28
C ALA A 13 -10.52 -10.93 -15.69
N GLU A 14 -9.20 -10.83 -15.60
CA GLU A 14 -8.24 -11.92 -15.82
C GLU A 14 -8.06 -12.84 -14.60
N GLU A 15 -8.80 -12.62 -13.50
CA GLU A 15 -8.67 -13.37 -12.23
C GLU A 15 -7.22 -13.41 -11.70
N ARG A 16 -6.46 -12.31 -11.88
CA ARG A 16 -5.09 -12.17 -11.38
C ARG A 16 -5.03 -11.56 -9.97
N ILE A 17 -6.06 -10.78 -9.63
CA ILE A 17 -6.27 -10.20 -8.31
C ILE A 17 -7.76 -10.33 -7.93
N ALA A 18 -8.05 -10.36 -6.64
CA ALA A 18 -9.42 -10.36 -6.13
C ALA A 18 -10.15 -9.06 -6.51
N GLY A 19 -11.47 -9.15 -6.67
CA GLY A 19 -12.31 -8.02 -7.02
C GLY A 19 -12.25 -6.89 -6.00
N VAL A 20 -11.79 -5.72 -6.41
CA VAL A 20 -11.75 -4.48 -5.62
C VAL A 20 -12.13 -3.29 -6.49
N GLN A 21 -12.62 -2.22 -5.88
CA GLN A 21 -12.81 -0.94 -6.57
C GLN A 21 -11.45 -0.27 -6.80
N PRO A 22 -11.01 -0.01 -8.06
CA PRO A 22 -9.65 0.46 -8.35
C PRO A 22 -9.24 1.74 -7.62
N GLN A 23 -10.15 2.70 -7.49
CA GLN A 23 -9.87 3.98 -6.83
C GLN A 23 -9.47 3.75 -5.37
N HIS A 24 -10.16 2.85 -4.68
CA HIS A 24 -9.85 2.54 -3.29
C HIS A 24 -8.51 1.79 -3.12
N LEU A 25 -8.11 0.96 -4.10
CA LEU A 25 -6.78 0.35 -4.09
C LEU A 25 -5.68 1.42 -4.22
N PHE A 26 -5.86 2.39 -5.12
CA PHE A 26 -4.91 3.50 -5.23
C PHE A 26 -4.88 4.41 -4.01
N PHE A 27 -6.05 4.73 -3.44
CA PHE A 27 -6.11 5.51 -2.20
C PHE A 27 -5.41 4.79 -1.05
N LEU A 28 -5.59 3.47 -0.94
CA LEU A 28 -4.89 2.69 0.08
C LEU A 28 -3.37 2.73 -0.14
N LEU A 29 -2.90 2.52 -1.37
CA LEU A 29 -1.47 2.57 -1.70
C LEU A 29 -0.87 3.94 -1.36
N TRP A 30 -1.50 5.04 -1.78
CA TRP A 30 -0.99 6.38 -1.50
C TRP A 30 -1.08 6.72 -0.02
N ALA A 31 -2.23 6.53 0.62
CA ALA A 31 -2.40 6.89 2.01
C ALA A 31 -1.43 6.13 2.92
N THR A 32 -1.28 4.82 2.72
CA THR A 32 -0.39 4.00 3.56
C THR A 32 1.09 4.35 3.36
N THR A 33 1.52 4.63 2.14
CA THR A 33 2.94 4.97 1.87
C THR A 33 3.27 6.41 2.23
N GLN A 34 2.41 7.37 1.86
CA GLN A 34 2.60 8.79 2.17
C GLN A 34 2.49 9.08 3.66
N HIS A 35 1.72 8.30 4.42
CA HIS A 35 1.61 8.47 5.88
C HIS A 35 2.98 8.54 6.58
N TYR A 36 3.93 7.70 6.18
CA TYR A 36 5.27 7.68 6.78
C TYR A 36 6.13 8.91 6.47
N ALA A 37 5.73 9.74 5.49
CA ALA A 37 6.36 11.02 5.19
C ALA A 37 5.55 12.19 5.77
N ASP A 38 4.25 12.26 5.48
CA ASP A 38 3.36 13.35 5.90
C ASP A 38 3.20 13.42 7.41
N PHE A 39 3.26 12.26 8.09
CA PHE A 39 3.15 12.12 9.54
C PHE A 39 4.45 11.60 10.17
N ALA A 40 5.60 11.86 9.55
CA ALA A 40 6.90 11.37 10.01
C ALA A 40 7.16 11.68 11.50
N SER A 41 6.83 12.89 11.97
CA SER A 41 7.00 13.27 13.39
C SER A 41 6.12 12.47 14.34
N GLN A 42 4.91 12.08 13.91
CA GLN A 42 4.02 11.23 14.70
C GLN A 42 4.52 9.78 14.73
N VAL A 43 4.99 9.27 13.59
CA VAL A 43 5.60 7.93 13.50
C VAL A 43 6.82 7.85 14.41
N GLU A 44 7.69 8.85 14.35
CA GLU A 44 8.90 8.94 15.19
C GLU A 44 8.54 9.04 16.68
N ALA A 45 7.54 9.83 17.04
CA ALA A 45 7.10 9.94 18.43
C ALA A 45 6.56 8.61 19.01
N ILE A 46 5.97 7.75 18.18
CA ILE A 46 5.40 6.46 18.61
C ILE A 46 6.46 5.34 18.61
N THR A 47 7.30 5.31 17.58
CA THR A 47 8.21 4.18 17.30
C THR A 47 9.65 4.45 17.73
N GLY A 48 10.03 5.72 17.87
CA GLY A 48 11.42 6.15 18.02
C GLY A 48 12.25 6.02 16.73
N GLN A 49 11.61 5.73 15.59
CA GLN A 49 12.28 5.45 14.32
C GLN A 49 11.71 6.30 13.17
N THR A 50 12.51 6.41 12.10
CA THR A 50 12.11 7.11 10.86
C THR A 50 12.46 6.23 9.67
N LEU A 51 11.93 6.54 8.48
CA LEU A 51 12.29 5.82 7.24
C LEU A 51 13.77 5.98 6.84
N ASN A 52 14.56 6.82 7.52
CA ASN A 52 16.02 6.88 7.33
C ASN A 52 16.75 5.72 8.04
N ASP A 53 16.09 5.02 8.97
CA ASP A 53 16.58 3.78 9.54
C ASP A 53 16.30 2.62 8.56
N ALA A 54 17.35 1.95 8.11
CA ALA A 54 17.25 0.89 7.11
C ALA A 54 16.45 -0.33 7.60
N GLU A 55 16.52 -0.66 8.90
CA GLU A 55 15.75 -1.77 9.47
C GLU A 55 14.27 -1.42 9.55
N PHE A 56 13.96 -0.21 10.03
CA PHE A 56 12.58 0.29 10.11
C PHE A 56 11.95 0.44 8.72
N PHE A 57 12.71 0.93 7.74
CA PHE A 57 12.27 0.99 6.34
C PHE A 57 11.92 -0.40 5.80
N ALA A 58 12.81 -1.38 5.98
CA ALA A 58 12.58 -2.76 5.53
C ALA A 58 11.34 -3.38 6.19
N GLN A 59 11.17 -3.18 7.50
CA GLN A 59 10.01 -3.67 8.24
C GLN A 59 8.70 -3.01 7.77
N THR A 60 8.73 -1.71 7.51
CA THR A 60 7.57 -0.95 7.00
C THR A 60 7.18 -1.46 5.61
N LEU A 61 8.16 -1.63 4.72
CA LEU A 61 7.94 -2.13 3.37
C LEU A 61 7.29 -3.52 3.38
N ASP A 62 7.86 -4.46 4.16
CA ASP A 62 7.34 -5.83 4.27
C ASP A 62 5.89 -5.84 4.77
N ASN A 63 5.58 -5.07 5.82
CA ASN A 63 4.23 -5.04 6.38
C ASN A 63 3.21 -4.43 5.42
N VAL A 64 3.53 -3.28 4.80
CA VAL A 64 2.62 -2.64 3.83
C VAL A 64 2.39 -3.54 2.62
N GLN A 65 3.44 -4.14 2.07
CA GLN A 65 3.32 -5.09 0.96
C GLN A 65 2.46 -6.28 1.35
N ARG A 66 2.76 -6.94 2.47
CA ARG A 66 1.99 -8.10 2.94
C ARG A 66 0.51 -7.76 3.11
N MET A 67 0.18 -6.66 3.79
CA MET A 67 -1.21 -6.28 4.03
C MET A 67 -1.98 -6.00 2.73
N ILE A 68 -1.37 -5.29 1.77
CA ILE A 68 -2.03 -4.94 0.51
C ILE A 68 -2.14 -6.17 -0.41
N ILE A 69 -1.05 -6.91 -0.60
CA ILE A 69 -1.00 -8.05 -1.52
C ILE A 69 -1.91 -9.19 -1.04
N GLU A 70 -1.87 -9.54 0.25
CA GLU A 70 -2.79 -10.55 0.78
C GLU A 70 -4.25 -10.10 0.70
N GLY A 71 -4.51 -8.79 0.80
CA GLY A 71 -5.85 -8.21 0.65
C GLY A 71 -6.45 -8.34 -0.76
N ILE A 72 -5.61 -8.40 -1.80
CA ILE A 72 -6.04 -8.54 -3.20
C ILE A 72 -5.70 -9.91 -3.81
N ARG A 73 -5.31 -10.89 -2.99
CA ARG A 73 -4.99 -12.24 -3.46
C ARG A 73 -6.26 -13.00 -3.85
N VAL A 74 -6.26 -13.63 -5.04
CA VAL A 74 -7.32 -14.54 -5.49
C VAL A 74 -7.35 -15.79 -4.61
N ARG A 75 -8.55 -16.26 -4.25
CA ARG A 75 -8.77 -17.42 -3.38
C ARG A 75 -9.37 -18.58 -4.14
#